data_AF-A0A3S3LTC0-F1
#
_entry.id   AF-A0A3S3LTC0-F1
#
_cell.length_a   1.000
_cell.length_b   1.000
_cell.length_c   1.000
_cell.angle_alpha   90.00
_cell.angle_beta   90.00
_cell.angle_gamma   90.00
#
_symmetry.space_group_name_H-M   'P 1'
#
loop_
_entity.id
_entity.type
_entity.pdbx_description
1 polymer ?
#
loop_
_entity_poly.entity_id
_entity_poly.type
_entity_poly.pdbx_seq_one_letter_code
_entity_poly.pdbx_strand_id
1 'polypeptide(L)'
;KLESFRPKQGASFVRNPDYWGDKALPDRVEIKFFDDEQAQVVALQAGQLDVIPSTTRLELAIEGNPNFKLLSVQASSHDAVHL
;
A
#
# COMPACT_ATOMS: atom_id res chain seq x y z
N LYS A 1 -0.54 -13.74 9.06
CA LYS A 1 -0.40 -13.71 10.54
C LYS A 1 0.46 -12.51 10.91
N LEU A 2 0.07 -11.72 11.91
CA LEU A 2 0.89 -10.60 12.38
C LEU A 2 2.19 -11.14 13.00
N GLU A 3 3.32 -10.66 12.50
CA GLU A 3 4.66 -10.96 13.03
C GLU A 3 5.12 -9.84 13.97
N SER A 4 4.97 -8.59 13.56
CA SER A 4 5.30 -7.43 14.40
C SER A 4 4.45 -6.21 14.08
N PHE A 5 4.24 -5.36 15.08
CA PHE A 5 3.63 -4.05 14.93
C PHE A 5 4.46 -3.03 15.70
N ARG A 6 4.89 -1.97 15.00
CA ARG A 6 5.65 -0.86 15.58
C ARG A 6 4.89 0.43 15.33
N PRO A 7 4.31 1.05 16.37
CA PRO A 7 3.60 2.30 16.23
C PRO A 7 4.42 3.34 15.46
N LYS A 8 3.77 4.05 14.54
CA LYS A 8 4.37 5.08 13.66
C LYS A 8 5.48 4.62 12.71
N GLN A 9 5.84 3.32 12.71
CA GLN A 9 6.85 2.77 11.80
C GLN A 9 6.21 1.84 10.78
N GLY A 10 5.41 0.88 11.24
CA GLY A 10 4.83 -0.11 10.35
C GLY A 10 4.41 -1.42 11.01
N ALA A 11 4.12 -2.40 10.17
CA ALA A 11 3.75 -3.75 10.57
C ALA A 11 4.34 -4.79 9.62
N SER A 12 4.69 -5.95 10.15
CA SER A 12 5.14 -7.11 9.37
C SER A 12 4.17 -8.25 9.56
N PHE A 13 3.79 -8.89 8.46
CA PHE A 13 2.95 -10.07 8.45
C PHE A 13 3.68 -11.20 7.72
N VAL A 14 3.56 -12.41 8.25
CA VAL A 14 4.06 -13.63 7.61
C VAL A 14 2.90 -14.52 7.19
N ARG A 15 3.12 -15.33 6.14
CA ARG A 15 2.17 -16.36 5.72
C ARG A 15 1.76 -17.20 6.94
N ASN A 16 0.45 -17.39 7.11
CA ASN A 16 -0.05 -18.28 8.15
C ASN A 16 -0.02 -19.73 7.62
N PRO A 17 0.83 -20.63 8.15
CA PRO A 17 0.88 -22.02 7.69
C PRO A 17 -0.41 -22.78 8.01
N ASP A 18 -1.10 -22.39 9.08
CA ASP A 18 -2.33 -23.02 9.58
C ASP A 18 -3.60 -22.35 9.04
N TYR A 19 -3.50 -21.61 7.93
CA TYR A 19 -4.67 -21.01 7.29
C TYR A 19 -5.55 -22.12 6.68
N TRP A 20 -6.85 -22.06 6.97
CA TRP A 20 -7.82 -23.09 6.61
C TRP A 20 -8.12 -23.21 5.11
N GLY A 21 -7.68 -22.25 4.30
CA GLY A 21 -7.86 -22.23 2.85
C GLY A 21 -6.54 -22.12 2.09
N ASP A 22 -6.61 -21.61 0.86
CA ASP A 22 -5.43 -21.44 0.02
C ASP A 22 -4.37 -20.54 0.67
N LYS A 23 -3.12 -20.97 0.55
CA LYS A 23 -1.98 -20.24 1.13
C LYS A 23 -1.79 -18.94 0.38
N ALA A 24 -1.54 -17.86 1.14
CA ALA A 24 -1.19 -16.56 0.57
C ALA A 24 0.02 -16.69 -0.34
N LEU A 25 -0.03 -16.09 -1.54
CA LEU A 25 1.08 -16.08 -2.49
C LEU A 25 2.37 -15.51 -1.89
N PRO A 26 2.39 -14.31 -1.26
CA PRO A 26 3.60 -13.81 -0.64
C PRO A 26 3.93 -14.55 0.66
N ASP A 27 5.22 -14.75 0.94
CA ASP A 27 5.70 -15.29 2.21
C ASP A 27 5.63 -14.24 3.33
N ARG A 28 5.80 -12.95 2.99
CA ARG A 28 5.77 -11.80 3.90
C ARG A 28 5.11 -10.60 3.25
N VAL A 29 4.42 -9.79 4.07
CA VAL A 29 3.91 -8.46 3.71
C VAL A 29 4.45 -7.46 4.72
N GLU A 30 5.06 -6.39 4.23
CA GLU A 30 5.56 -5.28 5.04
C GLU A 30 4.74 -4.01 4.77
N ILE A 31 4.17 -3.46 5.83
CA ILE A 31 3.45 -2.20 5.79
C ILE A 31 4.36 -1.15 6.40
N LYS A 32 4.77 -0.15 5.61
CA LYS A 32 5.57 0.99 6.07
C LYS A 32 4.66 2.21 6.20
N PHE A 33 4.73 2.89 7.32
CA PHE A 33 3.98 4.13 7.53
C PHE A 33 4.83 5.33 7.10
N PHE A 34 4.19 6.26 6.42
CA PHE A 34 4.77 7.52 5.97
C PHE A 34 3.90 8.65 6.50
N ASP A 35 4.53 9.73 6.95
CA ASP A 35 3.83 10.96 7.34
C ASP A 35 3.38 11.79 6.14
N ASP A 36 4.01 11.60 4.98
CA ASP A 36 3.79 12.39 3.78
C ASP A 36 3.56 11.51 2.54
N GLU A 37 2.56 11.88 1.75
CA GLU A 37 2.14 11.14 0.56
C GLU A 37 3.16 11.26 -0.60
N GLN A 38 3.89 12.38 -0.71
CA GLN A 38 4.94 12.52 -1.73
C GLN A 38 6.11 11.57 -1.45
N ALA A 39 6.47 11.40 -0.17
CA ALA A 39 7.47 10.43 0.24
C ALA A 39 7.08 8.99 -0.16
N GLN A 40 5.79 8.65 -0.12
CA GLN A 40 5.29 7.35 -0.61
C GLN A 40 5.49 7.19 -2.11
N VAL A 41 5.14 8.22 -2.91
CA VAL A 41 5.32 8.19 -4.37
C VAL A 41 6.80 8.04 -4.74
N VAL A 42 7.70 8.76 -4.07
CA VAL A 42 9.15 8.64 -4.31
C VAL A 42 9.64 7.24 -3.94
N ALA A 43 9.19 6.68 -2.80
CA ALA A 43 9.56 5.33 -2.40
C ALA A 43 9.04 4.27 -3.37
N LEU A 44 7.84 4.44 -3.92
CA LEU A 44 7.27 3.60 -4.98
C LEU A 44 8.09 3.70 -6.28
N GLN A 45 8.41 4.92 -6.72
CA GLN A 45 9.25 5.15 -7.90
C GLN A 45 10.66 4.57 -7.76
N ALA A 46 11.20 4.57 -6.54
CA ALA A 46 12.48 3.95 -6.20
C ALA A 46 12.41 2.42 -6.05
N GLY A 47 11.23 1.80 -6.16
CA GLY A 47 11.02 0.35 -5.99
C GLY A 47 11.11 -0.13 -4.54
N GLN A 48 11.01 0.76 -3.56
CA GLN A 48 10.99 0.39 -2.13
C GLN A 48 9.58 0.01 -1.63
N LEU A 49 8.56 0.38 -2.38
CA LEU A 49 7.16 0.02 -2.20
C LEU A 49 6.66 -0.62 -3.49
N ASP A 50 5.83 -1.65 -3.36
CA ASP A 50 5.17 -2.29 -4.49
C ASP A 50 3.75 -1.77 -4.71
N VAL A 51 3.11 -1.30 -3.63
CA VAL A 51 1.72 -0.84 -3.60
C VAL A 51 1.60 0.32 -2.63
N ILE A 52 0.87 1.36 -3.03
CA ILE A 52 0.46 2.47 -2.17
C ILE A 52 -1.06 2.68 -2.29
N PRO A 53 -1.75 3.10 -1.23
CA PRO A 53 -3.10 3.64 -1.37
C PRO A 53 -3.02 4.96 -2.15
N SER A 54 -3.73 5.08 -3.28
CA SER A 54 -3.76 6.32 -4.06
C SER A 54 -4.96 7.18 -3.69
N THR A 55 -4.74 8.49 -3.55
CA THR A 55 -5.78 9.52 -3.69
C THR A 55 -5.68 10.17 -5.07
N THR A 56 -6.76 10.79 -5.54
CA THR A 56 -6.86 11.38 -6.89
C THR A 56 -5.73 12.34 -7.24
N ARG A 57 -5.13 13.01 -6.24
CA ARG A 57 -4.03 13.96 -6.46
C ARG A 57 -2.67 13.28 -6.69
N LEU A 58 -2.46 12.07 -6.15
CA LEU A 58 -1.20 11.32 -6.30
C LEU A 58 -1.12 10.58 -7.63
N GLU A 59 -2.28 10.25 -8.21
CA GLU A 59 -2.38 9.53 -9.48
C GLU A 59 -1.64 10.27 -10.59
N LEU A 60 -1.72 11.60 -10.62
CA LEU A 60 -1.02 12.46 -11.59
C LEU A 60 0.51 12.27 -11.60
N ALA A 61 1.13 11.88 -10.48
CA ALA A 61 2.57 11.69 -10.39
C ALA A 61 3.06 10.35 -10.95
N ILE A 62 2.12 9.42 -11.20
CA ILE A 62 2.38 8.05 -11.64
C ILE A 62 1.71 7.77 -13.00
N GLU A 63 0.69 8.56 -13.34
CA GLU A 63 -0.04 8.50 -14.60
C GLU A 63 0.91 8.56 -15.81
N GLY A 64 0.76 7.61 -16.72
CA GLY A 64 1.58 7.50 -17.93
C GLY A 64 2.90 6.71 -17.78
N ASN A 65 3.30 6.31 -16.57
CA ASN A 65 4.45 5.43 -16.39
C ASN A 65 4.05 3.96 -16.62
N PRO A 66 4.65 3.25 -17.62
CA PRO A 66 4.26 1.89 -17.96
C PRO A 66 4.60 0.84 -16.88
N ASN A 67 5.44 1.18 -15.89
CA ASN A 67 5.82 0.28 -14.81
C ASN A 67 4.79 0.21 -13.69
N PHE A 68 3.84 1.14 -13.65
CA PHE A 68 2.83 1.22 -12.62
C PHE A 68 1.44 1.04 -13.21
N LYS A 69 0.56 0.38 -12.45
CA LYS A 69 -0.83 0.20 -12.83
C LYS A 69 -1.72 0.89 -11.82
N LEU A 70 -2.55 1.80 -12.31
CA LEU A 70 -3.58 2.42 -11.50
C LEU A 70 -4.80 1.48 -11.41
N LEU A 71 -5.23 1.18 -10.19
CA LEU A 71 -6.37 0.33 -9.90
C LEU A 71 -7.41 1.17 -9.14
N SER A 72 -8.56 1.40 -9.76
CA SER A 72 -9.68 2.08 -9.11
C SER A 72 -10.71 1.03 -8.65
N VAL A 73 -11.08 1.10 -7.37
CA VAL A 73 -12.09 0.23 -6.75
C VAL A 73 -13.03 1.06 -5.91
N GLN A 74 -14.31 0.67 -5.84
CA GLN A 74 -15.23 1.32 -4.90
C GLN A 74 -14.81 0.97 -3.48
N ALA A 75 -14.37 1.97 -2.74
CA ALA A 75 -14.07 1.84 -1.32
C ALA A 75 -15.28 2.28 -0.50
N SER A 76 -15.42 1.75 0.72
CA SER A 76 -16.34 2.30 1.73
C SER A 76 -15.85 3.63 2.33
N SER A 77 -14.78 4.21 1.77
CA SER A 77 -14.24 5.50 2.17
C SER A 77 -15.09 6.64 1.59
N HIS A 78 -15.25 7.71 2.36
CA HIS A 78 -15.94 8.92 1.93
C HIS A 78 -14.97 10.10 1.95
N ASP A 79 -14.66 10.65 0.80
CA ASP A 79 -13.93 11.90 0.66
C ASP A 79 -14.92 13.07 0.81
N ALA A 80 -14.84 13.77 1.95
CA ALA A 80 -15.58 15.01 2.14
C ALA A 80 -14.91 16.12 1.32
N VAL A 81 -15.49 16.45 0.16
CA VAL A 81 -15.11 17.65 -0.60
C VAL A 81 -15.46 18.88 0.22
N HIS A 82 -14.45 19.55 0.80
CA HIS A 82 -14.60 20.92 1.26
C HIS A 82 -14.43 21.85 0.05
N LEU A 83 -15.51 22.53 -0.31
CA LEU A 83 -15.54 23.62 -1.29
C LEU A 83 -15.17 24.95 -0.63
#